data_AF-A0A3S3NZ81-F1
#
_entry.id   AF-A0A3S3NZ81-F1
#
_cell.length_a   1.000
_cell.length_b   1.000
_cell.length_c   1.000
_cell.angle_alpha   90.00
_cell.angle_beta   90.00
_cell.angle_gamma   90.00
#
_symmetry.space_group_name_H-M   'P 1'
#
loop_
_entity.id
_entity.type
_entity.pdbx_description
1 polymer ?
#
loop_
_entity_poly.entity_id
_entity_poly.type
_entity_poly.pdbx_seq_one_letter_code
_entity_poly.pdbx_strand_id
1 'polypeptide(L)'
;MEELFSTSQGSALPQKAGLLAMAWFLLLGFMAFTITVHSQPGFISIDCGIAEGSGYRQRGQINYVSDVKFIDSDINRDLPNRAFLDKYSRRYMNVRSFPDGDRNCYTLRPVDKGSKYLIRAGFLYGNYDGQNLSPTFDLYLGVDWWATVQKPTRNMQLFEIITSATMDFVSVCLVNTGKGAPFISVLVLRPLANSMYNATNEDQSLKLIGRFDVGSATSVSIRNRIHKTLTVTSTTYGKNLMYANPYDRVWFYPKMDWGWSRLQTKLKVSDDGFKLPSMAMMTAIVPNGGDIMYFSWTSSQDNQLFHVYKHYADLVPNSVREMTDCCGSSCHGPFVPQYLVAFTVHTNLSSTGGINQKQYSCWFQKTENSALPPILNAIEIYTVLQRSKTTTNQEDGMLSPFFYGVLRHISPV
;
A
#
# COMPACT_ATOMS: atom_id res chain seq x y z
N MET A 1 83.44 42.10 19.86
CA MET A 1 82.93 43.47 19.80
C MET A 1 81.71 43.45 18.90
N GLU A 2 80.49 43.72 19.32
CA GLU A 2 79.94 44.16 20.60
C GLU A 2 78.42 44.04 20.43
N GLU A 3 77.68 43.76 21.51
CA GLU A 3 76.22 43.89 21.52
C GLU A 3 75.79 45.36 21.31
N LEU A 4 74.56 45.59 20.81
CA LEU A 4 73.51 46.37 21.48
C LEU A 4 72.29 46.61 20.54
N PHE A 5 71.14 46.07 20.97
CA PHE A 5 69.78 46.65 21.07
C PHE A 5 68.99 47.26 19.89
N SER A 6 67.71 46.82 19.83
CA SER A 6 66.45 47.61 19.83
C SER A 6 65.59 47.67 18.54
N THR A 7 64.44 46.95 18.58
CA THR A 7 63.03 47.23 18.15
C THR A 7 62.75 48.14 16.92
N SER A 8 61.75 47.96 16.05
CA SER A 8 60.36 47.49 16.20
C SER A 8 59.66 47.34 14.82
N GLN A 9 58.58 46.54 14.73
CA GLN A 9 57.41 46.57 13.81
C GLN A 9 57.65 46.60 12.27
N GLY A 10 57.02 45.81 11.40
CA GLY A 10 55.93 44.85 11.45
C GLY A 10 55.32 44.77 10.03
N SER A 11 55.01 43.58 9.52
CA SER A 11 53.98 43.40 8.48
C SER A 11 53.69 41.92 8.23
N ALA A 12 52.40 41.62 8.22
CA ALA A 12 51.75 40.32 8.18
C ALA A 12 52.06 39.43 6.96
N LEU A 13 52.13 38.12 7.21
CA LEU A 13 51.94 37.03 6.22
C LEU A 13 50.79 36.14 6.71
N PRO A 14 49.89 35.66 5.82
CA PRO A 14 48.57 35.22 6.25
C PRO A 14 48.55 33.75 6.74
N GLN A 15 48.06 33.56 7.96
CA GLN A 15 47.46 32.30 8.42
C GLN A 15 46.16 32.04 7.65
N LYS A 16 46.22 31.43 6.46
CA LYS A 16 45.01 30.97 5.74
C LYS A 16 45.19 29.62 5.04
N ALA A 17 45.98 28.70 5.60
CA ALA A 17 46.12 27.34 5.06
C ALA A 17 45.55 26.24 5.99
N GLY A 18 45.18 26.55 7.23
CA GLY A 18 44.80 25.53 8.22
C GLY A 18 43.29 25.29 8.45
N LEU A 19 42.41 26.19 8.03
CA LEU A 19 40.96 26.09 8.33
C LEU A 19 40.09 25.55 7.18
N LEU A 20 40.60 25.49 5.95
CA LEU A 20 39.81 25.01 4.81
C LEU A 20 39.82 23.47 4.66
N ALA A 21 40.82 22.79 5.23
CA ALA A 21 40.92 21.33 5.17
C ALA A 21 40.00 20.59 6.17
N MET A 22 39.62 21.23 7.28
CA MET A 22 38.69 20.62 8.26
C MET A 22 37.20 20.84 7.90
N ALA A 23 36.87 21.82 7.07
CA ALA A 23 35.50 22.02 6.58
C ALA A 23 35.09 20.99 5.51
N TRP A 24 36.05 20.39 4.81
CA TRP A 24 35.78 19.39 3.76
C TRP A 24 35.47 17.99 4.30
N PHE A 25 35.94 17.65 5.51
CA PHE A 25 35.60 16.38 6.16
C PHE A 25 34.27 16.43 6.94
N LEU A 26 33.76 17.62 7.27
CA LEU A 26 32.44 17.78 7.90
C LEU A 26 31.28 17.85 6.88
N LEU A 27 31.58 18.04 5.59
CA LEU A 27 30.60 18.03 4.49
C LEU A 27 30.41 16.65 3.83
N LEU A 28 31.23 15.65 4.21
CA LEU A 28 31.07 14.24 3.81
C LEU A 28 30.24 13.42 4.82
N GLY A 29 29.60 14.09 5.78
CA GLY A 29 28.44 13.56 6.48
C GLY A 29 27.18 13.73 5.63
N PHE A 30 27.18 13.21 4.39
CA PHE A 30 25.94 13.01 3.65
C PHE A 30 25.08 12.11 4.53
N MET A 31 24.12 12.69 5.25
CA MET A 31 23.06 11.95 5.91
C MET A 31 22.38 11.12 4.83
N ALA A 32 22.83 9.87 4.68
CA ALA A 32 21.99 8.81 4.20
C ALA A 32 20.86 8.72 5.23
N PHE A 33 19.81 9.50 5.01
CA PHE A 33 18.54 9.33 5.71
C PHE A 33 18.00 7.97 5.28
N THR A 34 18.46 6.91 5.93
CA THR A 34 17.66 5.71 6.04
C THR A 34 16.51 6.09 6.94
N ILE A 35 15.36 6.44 6.34
CA ILE A 35 14.09 6.40 7.05
C ILE A 35 13.90 4.93 7.41
N THR A 36 14.40 4.55 8.59
CA THR A 36 14.17 3.23 9.15
C THR A 36 12.78 3.24 9.73
N VAL A 37 11.79 2.85 8.93
CA VAL A 37 10.51 2.42 9.49
C VAL A 37 10.81 1.15 10.26
N HIS A 38 10.71 1.21 11.59
CA HIS A 38 10.64 0.00 12.41
C HIS A 38 9.26 -0.64 12.18
N SER A 39 9.20 -1.97 12.15
CA SER A 39 7.92 -2.69 12.23
C SER A 39 7.14 -2.15 13.42
N GLN A 40 5.93 -1.63 13.19
CA GLN A 40 5.07 -1.22 14.29
C GLN A 40 4.63 -2.46 15.07
N PRO A 41 4.39 -2.34 16.39
CA PRO A 41 3.76 -3.41 17.17
C PRO A 41 2.48 -3.90 16.48
N GLY A 42 2.25 -5.23 16.52
CA GLY A 42 1.05 -5.84 15.95
C GLY A 42 1.08 -6.13 14.45
N PHE A 43 2.21 -5.92 13.75
CA PHE A 43 2.35 -6.38 12.37
C PHE A 43 2.36 -7.91 12.30
N ILE A 44 1.51 -8.46 11.43
CA ILE A 44 1.57 -9.86 11.02
C ILE A 44 2.04 -9.90 9.57
N SER A 45 3.12 -10.62 9.30
CA SER A 45 3.72 -10.70 7.97
C SER A 45 4.13 -12.12 7.65
N ILE A 46 3.40 -12.71 6.71
CA ILE A 46 3.48 -14.13 6.41
C ILE A 46 4.00 -14.27 4.99
N ASP A 47 5.11 -14.99 4.86
CA ASP A 47 5.62 -15.47 3.58
C ASP A 47 5.09 -16.89 3.40
N CYS A 48 4.08 -17.04 2.56
CA CYS A 48 3.31 -18.27 2.50
C CYS A 48 4.09 -19.35 1.76
N GLY A 49 4.26 -20.52 2.37
CA GLY A 49 5.00 -21.62 1.76
C GLY A 49 6.49 -21.67 2.12
N ILE A 50 7.00 -20.76 2.96
CA ILE A 50 8.38 -20.89 3.45
C ILE A 50 8.49 -22.00 4.50
N ALA A 51 9.69 -22.58 4.63
CA ALA A 51 9.98 -23.67 5.55
C ALA A 51 9.50 -23.37 6.98
N GLU A 52 9.01 -24.39 7.67
CA GLU A 52 8.57 -24.28 9.06
C GLU A 52 9.71 -23.76 9.95
N GLY A 53 9.36 -22.90 10.92
CA GLY A 53 10.33 -22.27 11.81
C GLY A 53 11.23 -21.22 11.14
N SER A 54 11.15 -21.05 9.82
CA SER A 54 11.91 -20.03 9.12
C SER A 54 11.25 -18.64 9.20
N GLY A 55 12.09 -17.63 9.08
CA GLY A 55 11.69 -16.24 9.07
C GLY A 55 12.87 -15.36 8.67
N TYR A 56 12.60 -14.14 8.26
CA TYR A 56 13.64 -13.19 7.89
C TYR A 56 13.17 -11.76 8.02
N ARG A 57 14.13 -10.85 8.19
CA ARG A 57 13.88 -9.42 8.15
C ARG A 57 14.10 -8.90 6.73
N GLN A 58 13.06 -8.33 6.14
CA GLN A 58 13.13 -7.68 4.84
C GLN A 58 13.63 -6.23 4.97
N ARG A 59 14.00 -5.61 3.83
CA ARG A 59 14.15 -4.15 3.74
C ARG A 59 12.90 -3.45 4.31
N GLY A 60 13.10 -2.30 4.96
CA GLY A 60 12.05 -1.64 5.76
C GLY A 60 11.81 -2.29 7.13
N GLN A 61 12.71 -3.17 7.58
CA GLN A 61 12.72 -3.77 8.90
C GLN A 61 11.48 -4.60 9.29
N ILE A 62 10.68 -5.01 8.30
CA ILE A 62 9.52 -5.89 8.51
C ILE A 62 9.99 -7.33 8.61
N ASN A 63 9.57 -8.02 9.66
CA ASN A 63 9.85 -9.44 9.88
C ASN A 63 8.77 -10.29 9.20
N TYR A 64 9.19 -11.20 8.33
CA TYR A 64 8.34 -12.22 7.72
C TYR A 64 8.54 -13.56 8.41
N VAL A 65 7.44 -14.28 8.62
CA VAL A 65 7.41 -15.61 9.26
C VAL A 65 6.70 -16.61 8.37
N SER A 66 6.91 -17.90 8.66
CA SER A 66 6.15 -19.00 8.05
C SER A 66 4.67 -18.96 8.42
N ASP A 67 3.83 -19.41 7.50
CA ASP A 67 2.37 -19.52 7.61
C ASP A 67 1.88 -20.68 8.48
N VAL A 68 2.74 -21.63 8.84
CA VAL A 68 2.35 -22.87 9.56
C VAL A 68 1.50 -22.63 10.82
N LYS A 69 1.69 -21.50 11.52
CA LYS A 69 0.93 -21.16 12.74
C LYS A 69 -0.43 -20.51 12.50
N PHE A 70 -0.74 -20.17 11.24
CA PHE A 70 -1.91 -19.37 10.87
C PHE A 70 -2.93 -20.18 10.08
N ILE A 71 -2.66 -21.45 9.78
CA ILE A 71 -3.53 -22.29 8.96
C ILE A 71 -3.54 -23.73 9.44
N ASP A 72 -4.69 -24.38 9.31
CA ASP A 72 -4.86 -25.79 9.61
C ASP A 72 -4.52 -26.62 8.36
N SER A 73 -3.20 -26.73 8.09
CA SER A 73 -2.53 -27.50 7.02
C SER A 73 -2.73 -27.05 5.55
N ASP A 74 -1.66 -27.19 4.73
CA ASP A 74 -1.62 -27.93 3.44
C ASP A 74 -0.22 -27.80 2.77
N ILE A 75 -0.02 -28.25 1.51
CA ILE A 75 1.28 -28.44 0.82
C ILE A 75 2.09 -27.16 0.54
N ASN A 76 3.39 -27.19 0.91
CA ASN A 76 4.41 -26.18 0.57
C ASN A 76 4.94 -26.35 -0.86
N ARG A 77 5.11 -25.27 -1.63
CA ARG A 77 5.81 -25.28 -2.93
C ARG A 77 6.72 -24.05 -3.11
N ASP A 78 7.90 -24.28 -3.69
CA ASP A 78 8.81 -23.21 -4.11
C ASP A 78 8.50 -22.75 -5.54
N LEU A 79 8.76 -21.47 -5.87
CA LEU A 79 8.70 -21.02 -7.27
C LEU A 79 9.96 -21.47 -8.02
N PRO A 80 9.83 -22.21 -9.14
CA PRO A 80 10.98 -22.83 -9.80
C PRO A 80 11.86 -21.85 -10.58
N ASN A 81 11.39 -20.64 -10.90
CA ASN A 81 12.07 -19.75 -11.84
C ASN A 81 12.83 -18.59 -11.15
N ARG A 82 14.18 -18.63 -11.25
CA ARG A 82 15.09 -17.59 -10.77
C ARG A 82 14.89 -16.21 -11.42
N ALA A 83 14.31 -16.12 -12.62
CA ALA A 83 14.01 -14.82 -13.25
C ALA A 83 13.01 -13.97 -12.44
N PHE A 84 12.27 -14.58 -11.50
CA PHE A 84 11.44 -13.84 -10.55
C PHE A 84 12.24 -13.14 -9.46
N LEU A 85 13.44 -13.65 -9.09
CA LEU A 85 14.29 -13.11 -8.02
C LEU A 85 14.71 -11.66 -8.27
N ASP A 86 14.99 -11.31 -9.53
CA ASP A 86 15.38 -9.94 -9.91
C ASP A 86 14.17 -9.00 -9.96
N LYS A 87 12.98 -9.54 -10.21
CA LYS A 87 11.75 -8.78 -10.48
C LYS A 87 10.89 -8.52 -9.24
N TYR A 88 10.84 -9.47 -8.31
CA TYR A 88 9.97 -9.43 -7.15
C TYR A 88 10.76 -9.60 -5.86
N SER A 89 10.13 -9.26 -4.74
CA SER A 89 10.78 -9.37 -3.44
C SER A 89 10.70 -10.80 -2.88
N ARG A 90 11.61 -11.18 -1.98
CA ARG A 90 11.70 -12.52 -1.36
C ARG A 90 10.36 -13.14 -0.96
N ARG A 91 9.43 -12.36 -0.40
CA ARG A 91 8.07 -12.78 -0.01
C ARG A 91 7.14 -13.29 -1.13
N TYR A 92 7.65 -13.36 -2.35
CA TYR A 92 6.93 -13.90 -3.51
C TYR A 92 7.66 -15.08 -4.13
N MET A 93 8.71 -15.62 -3.48
CA MET A 93 9.49 -16.74 -4.03
C MET A 93 8.95 -18.10 -3.61
N ASN A 94 8.02 -18.12 -2.65
CA ASN A 94 7.37 -19.30 -2.13
C ASN A 94 5.85 -19.13 -2.26
N VAL A 95 5.15 -20.27 -2.34
CA VAL A 95 3.70 -20.31 -2.33
C VAL A 95 3.20 -21.45 -1.46
N ARG A 96 2.10 -21.19 -0.76
CA ARG A 96 1.23 -22.24 -0.21
C ARG A 96 0.17 -22.57 -1.25
N SER A 97 0.00 -23.85 -1.57
CA SER A 97 -1.01 -24.35 -2.48
C SER A 97 -2.03 -25.21 -1.72
N PHE A 98 -3.29 -25.14 -2.14
CA PHE A 98 -4.40 -25.89 -1.57
C PHE A 98 -5.07 -26.73 -2.67
N PRO A 99 -4.46 -27.86 -3.08
CA PRO A 99 -5.08 -28.75 -4.06
C PRO A 99 -6.32 -29.45 -3.50
N ASP A 100 -6.34 -29.69 -2.19
CA ASP A 100 -7.40 -30.37 -1.49
C ASP A 100 -8.22 -29.34 -0.67
N GLY A 101 -9.52 -29.59 -0.52
CA GLY A 101 -10.42 -28.75 0.25
C GLY A 101 -11.07 -27.59 -0.53
N ASP A 102 -12.35 -27.40 -0.27
CA ASP A 102 -13.15 -26.36 -0.95
C ASP A 102 -12.90 -24.96 -0.39
N ARG A 103 -12.50 -24.86 0.88
CA ARG A 103 -12.31 -23.61 1.61
C ARG A 103 -11.13 -23.73 2.57
N ASN A 104 -10.11 -22.91 2.35
CA ASN A 104 -8.87 -22.93 3.11
C ASN A 104 -8.65 -21.56 3.77
N CYS A 105 -8.62 -21.51 5.10
CA CYS A 105 -8.68 -20.25 5.85
C CYS A 105 -7.41 -20.01 6.68
N TYR A 106 -6.88 -18.80 6.57
CA TYR A 106 -5.90 -18.26 7.50
C TYR A 106 -6.60 -17.59 8.67
N THR A 107 -6.14 -17.87 9.89
CA THR A 107 -6.58 -17.20 11.11
C THR A 107 -5.47 -16.27 11.61
N LEU A 108 -5.67 -14.97 11.40
CA LEU A 108 -4.74 -13.92 11.82
C LEU A 108 -5.07 -13.47 13.23
N ARG A 109 -4.19 -13.77 14.18
CA ARG A 109 -4.33 -13.42 15.60
C ARG A 109 -2.96 -13.15 16.24
N PRO A 110 -2.90 -12.38 17.34
CA PRO A 110 -4.00 -11.63 17.96
C PRO A 110 -4.36 -10.38 17.15
N VAL A 111 -5.64 -9.98 17.21
CA VAL A 111 -6.10 -8.63 16.83
C VAL A 111 -7.02 -8.08 17.92
N ASP A 112 -7.14 -6.77 17.98
CA ASP A 112 -8.00 -6.08 18.94
C ASP A 112 -9.36 -5.83 18.30
N LYS A 113 -10.42 -6.39 18.90
CA LYS A 113 -11.80 -6.16 18.48
C LYS A 113 -12.10 -4.65 18.46
N GLY A 114 -12.77 -4.19 17.40
CA GLY A 114 -13.10 -2.79 17.15
C GLY A 114 -11.98 -1.97 16.49
N SER A 115 -10.74 -2.48 16.44
CA SER A 115 -9.63 -1.79 15.80
C SER A 115 -9.60 -2.01 14.29
N LYS A 116 -9.05 -1.03 13.57
CA LYS A 116 -8.93 -1.07 12.10
C LYS A 116 -7.65 -1.75 11.65
N TYR A 117 -7.75 -2.56 10.62
CA TYR A 117 -6.64 -3.28 10.02
C TYR A 117 -6.65 -3.16 8.50
N LEU A 118 -5.47 -2.91 7.92
CA LEU A 118 -5.21 -3.14 6.51
C LEU A 118 -4.72 -4.57 6.34
N ILE A 119 -5.38 -5.32 5.46
CA ILE A 119 -5.03 -6.69 5.11
C ILE A 119 -4.69 -6.72 3.62
N ARG A 120 -3.58 -7.35 3.27
CA ARG A 120 -3.15 -7.49 1.89
C ARG A 120 -2.74 -8.93 1.59
N ALA A 121 -3.35 -9.49 0.55
CA ALA A 121 -3.05 -10.81 0.01
C ALA A 121 -2.36 -10.65 -1.35
N GLY A 122 -1.29 -11.41 -1.58
CA GLY A 122 -0.53 -11.37 -2.82
C GLY A 122 -0.32 -12.74 -3.45
N PHE A 123 -0.37 -12.75 -4.77
CA PHE A 123 -0.42 -13.96 -5.58
C PHE A 123 0.56 -13.84 -6.75
N LEU A 124 1.58 -14.70 -6.76
CA LEU A 124 2.49 -14.89 -7.89
C LEU A 124 2.54 -16.38 -8.22
N TYR A 125 1.87 -16.78 -9.31
CA TYR A 125 1.78 -18.19 -9.70
C TYR A 125 3.14 -18.76 -10.13
N GLY A 126 3.83 -18.07 -11.03
CA GLY A 126 5.18 -18.47 -11.45
C GLY A 126 5.31 -19.89 -12.03
N ASN A 127 4.20 -20.54 -12.40
CA ASN A 127 4.16 -21.95 -12.77
C ASN A 127 4.73 -22.90 -11.70
N TYR A 128 4.38 -22.66 -10.43
CA TYR A 128 4.92 -23.41 -9.28
C TYR A 128 4.63 -24.93 -9.33
N ASP A 129 3.56 -25.33 -10.00
CA ASP A 129 3.10 -26.72 -10.11
C ASP A 129 3.53 -27.39 -11.43
N GLY A 130 4.21 -26.67 -12.31
CA GLY A 130 4.64 -27.17 -13.62
C GLY A 130 3.51 -27.38 -14.64
N GLN A 131 2.25 -27.10 -14.31
CA GLN A 131 1.10 -27.38 -15.17
C GLN A 131 0.86 -26.30 -16.22
N ASN A 132 1.40 -25.10 -16.00
CA ASN A 132 1.21 -23.90 -16.82
C ASN A 132 -0.28 -23.52 -16.99
N LEU A 133 -1.11 -23.92 -16.02
CA LEU A 133 -2.54 -23.70 -15.94
C LEU A 133 -2.84 -22.84 -14.71
N SER A 134 -2.82 -21.52 -14.91
CA SER A 134 -3.05 -20.60 -13.82
C SER A 134 -4.50 -20.69 -13.28
N PRO A 135 -4.68 -20.87 -11.95
CA PRO A 135 -5.97 -21.16 -11.38
C PRO A 135 -6.88 -19.92 -11.27
N THR A 136 -8.18 -20.16 -11.05
CA THR A 136 -9.15 -19.15 -10.65
C THR A 136 -9.86 -19.60 -9.39
N PHE A 137 -9.93 -18.72 -8.40
CA PHE A 137 -10.50 -19.01 -7.09
C PHE A 137 -10.96 -17.71 -6.42
N ASP A 138 -11.76 -17.83 -5.38
CA ASP A 138 -12.28 -16.68 -4.66
C ASP A 138 -11.54 -16.44 -3.34
N LEU A 139 -11.47 -15.17 -2.94
CA LEU A 139 -10.91 -14.69 -1.70
C LEU A 139 -12.06 -14.15 -0.86
N TYR A 140 -12.08 -14.52 0.42
CA TYR A 140 -13.09 -14.12 1.39
C TYR A 140 -12.43 -13.49 2.62
N LEU A 141 -13.10 -12.48 3.18
CA LEU A 141 -12.84 -11.96 4.52
C LEU A 141 -13.90 -12.56 5.45
N GLY A 142 -13.52 -13.56 6.26
CA GLY A 142 -14.48 -14.37 6.99
C GLY A 142 -15.43 -15.09 6.03
N VAL A 143 -16.72 -14.76 6.10
CA VAL A 143 -17.77 -15.27 5.19
C VAL A 143 -18.06 -14.34 4.01
N ASP A 144 -17.50 -13.13 4.03
CA ASP A 144 -17.81 -12.10 3.05
C ASP A 144 -16.92 -12.22 1.82
N TRP A 145 -17.52 -12.28 0.63
CA TRP A 145 -16.76 -12.34 -0.62
C TRP A 145 -15.96 -11.06 -0.84
N TRP A 146 -14.64 -11.19 -0.87
CA TRP A 146 -13.72 -10.07 -1.06
C TRP A 146 -13.46 -9.84 -2.55
N ALA A 147 -12.92 -10.84 -3.25
CA ALA A 147 -12.52 -10.73 -4.65
C ALA A 147 -12.34 -12.11 -5.30
N THR A 148 -12.27 -12.15 -6.63
CA THR A 148 -11.82 -13.34 -7.37
C THR A 148 -10.39 -13.16 -7.85
N VAL A 149 -9.52 -14.11 -7.53
CA VAL A 149 -8.16 -14.19 -8.10
C VAL A 149 -8.25 -14.82 -9.48
N GLN A 150 -7.85 -14.09 -10.52
CA GLN A 150 -8.12 -14.50 -11.91
C GLN A 150 -6.85 -14.76 -12.70
N LYS A 151 -6.55 -16.04 -12.91
CA LYS A 151 -5.46 -16.52 -13.77
C LYS A 151 -4.16 -15.71 -13.62
N PRO A 152 -3.61 -15.54 -12.39
CA PRO A 152 -2.31 -14.91 -12.20
C PRO A 152 -1.24 -15.70 -12.97
N THR A 153 -0.69 -15.17 -14.06
CA THR A 153 0.32 -15.89 -14.87
C THR A 153 1.75 -15.43 -14.53
N ARG A 154 2.20 -14.33 -15.16
CA ARG A 154 3.58 -13.80 -15.03
C ARG A 154 3.70 -12.58 -14.12
N ASN A 155 2.57 -11.97 -13.80
CA ASN A 155 2.51 -10.76 -12.98
C ASN A 155 1.86 -11.06 -11.64
N MET A 156 2.39 -10.40 -10.62
CA MET A 156 1.82 -10.46 -9.28
C MET A 156 0.45 -9.79 -9.26
N GLN A 157 -0.50 -10.44 -8.61
CA GLN A 157 -1.80 -9.89 -8.25
C GLN A 157 -1.81 -9.51 -6.78
N LEU A 158 -2.26 -8.30 -6.46
CA LEU A 158 -2.42 -7.82 -5.08
C LEU A 158 -3.87 -7.42 -4.83
N PHE A 159 -4.37 -7.84 -3.67
CA PHE A 159 -5.66 -7.42 -3.14
C PHE A 159 -5.44 -6.82 -1.77
N GLU A 160 -6.08 -5.68 -1.51
CA GLU A 160 -6.00 -5.00 -0.22
C GLU A 160 -7.40 -4.60 0.26
N ILE A 161 -7.66 -4.76 1.55
CA ILE A 161 -8.90 -4.39 2.21
C ILE A 161 -8.59 -3.75 3.56
N ILE A 162 -9.40 -2.76 3.93
CA ILE A 162 -9.39 -2.16 5.26
C ILE A 162 -10.68 -2.59 5.96
N THR A 163 -10.57 -3.17 7.15
CA THR A 163 -11.70 -3.70 7.90
C THR A 163 -11.56 -3.40 9.39
N SER A 164 -12.67 -3.34 10.11
CA SER A 164 -12.68 -3.35 11.57
C SER A 164 -12.76 -4.80 12.04
N ALA A 165 -11.89 -5.20 12.97
CA ALA A 165 -11.95 -6.53 13.55
C ALA A 165 -13.23 -6.68 14.40
N THR A 166 -14.08 -7.65 14.07
CA THR A 166 -15.31 -7.93 14.82
C THR A 166 -15.10 -8.96 15.95
N MET A 167 -13.94 -9.61 15.94
CA MET A 167 -13.47 -10.60 16.91
C MET A 167 -11.99 -10.35 17.24
N ASP A 168 -11.40 -11.18 18.08
CA ASP A 168 -9.97 -11.17 18.44
C ASP A 168 -9.06 -11.88 17.41
N PHE A 169 -9.65 -12.28 16.28
CA PHE A 169 -8.97 -12.77 15.09
C PHE A 169 -9.61 -12.20 13.81
N VAL A 170 -8.86 -12.25 12.70
CA VAL A 170 -9.41 -12.06 11.35
C VAL A 170 -9.16 -13.31 10.51
N SER A 171 -10.21 -13.80 9.85
CA SER A 171 -10.09 -14.93 8.93
C SER A 171 -10.00 -14.47 7.47
N VAL A 172 -9.04 -15.02 6.72
CA VAL A 172 -8.90 -14.78 5.26
C VAL A 172 -8.93 -16.14 4.57
N CYS A 173 -9.94 -16.39 3.75
CA CYS A 173 -10.16 -17.70 3.15
C CYS A 173 -10.00 -17.69 1.63
N LEU A 174 -9.36 -18.73 1.12
CA LEU A 174 -9.26 -19.05 -0.30
C LEU A 174 -10.25 -20.17 -0.61
N VAL A 175 -11.18 -19.92 -1.54
CA VAL A 175 -12.26 -20.84 -1.88
C VAL A 175 -12.09 -21.35 -3.31
N ASN A 176 -12.03 -22.67 -3.46
CA ASN A 176 -11.88 -23.33 -4.75
C ASN A 176 -13.15 -23.16 -5.58
N THR A 177 -13.00 -22.81 -6.87
CA THR A 177 -14.12 -22.66 -7.82
C THR A 177 -14.14 -23.75 -8.89
N GLY A 178 -13.39 -24.83 -8.68
CA GLY A 178 -13.23 -25.93 -9.64
C GLY A 178 -12.33 -25.57 -10.84
N LYS A 179 -11.57 -24.47 -10.75
CA LYS A 179 -10.74 -23.93 -11.86
C LYS A 179 -9.25 -23.92 -11.51
N GLY A 180 -8.79 -25.00 -10.85
CA GLY A 180 -7.42 -25.18 -10.38
C GLY A 180 -7.25 -24.85 -8.89
N ALA A 181 -6.15 -25.34 -8.31
CA ALA A 181 -5.87 -25.23 -6.88
C ALA A 181 -5.66 -23.77 -6.43
N PRO A 182 -6.40 -23.28 -5.42
CA PRO A 182 -6.08 -22.02 -4.77
C PRO A 182 -4.65 -22.00 -4.24
N PHE A 183 -4.03 -20.83 -4.24
CA PHE A 183 -2.68 -20.65 -3.70
C PHE A 183 -2.49 -19.23 -3.20
N ILE A 184 -1.48 -18.98 -2.37
CA ILE A 184 -1.12 -17.64 -1.88
C ILE A 184 0.39 -17.54 -1.69
N SER A 185 0.97 -16.38 -1.99
CA SER A 185 2.40 -16.11 -1.82
C SER A 185 2.69 -15.30 -0.56
N VAL A 186 1.83 -14.32 -0.25
CA VAL A 186 2.03 -13.45 0.92
C VAL A 186 0.69 -13.05 1.51
N LEU A 187 0.64 -13.01 2.84
CA LEU A 187 -0.46 -12.44 3.60
C LEU A 187 0.08 -11.50 4.66
N VAL A 188 -0.41 -10.27 4.69
CA VAL A 188 0.01 -9.28 5.69
C VAL A 188 -1.19 -8.60 6.33
N LEU A 189 -1.03 -8.26 7.60
CA LEU A 189 -1.98 -7.46 8.38
C LEU A 189 -1.22 -6.33 9.09
N ARG A 190 -1.81 -5.13 9.05
CA ARG A 190 -1.26 -3.89 9.58
C ARG A 190 -2.31 -3.20 10.45
N PRO A 191 -2.06 -2.98 11.74
CA PRO A 191 -2.91 -2.12 12.56
C PRO A 191 -2.93 -0.70 11.98
N LEU A 192 -4.09 -0.07 11.93
CA LEU A 192 -4.27 1.31 11.52
C LEU A 192 -4.75 2.16 12.70
N ALA A 193 -4.48 3.46 12.65
CA ALA A 193 -5.10 4.37 13.61
C ALA A 193 -6.61 4.44 13.36
N ASN A 194 -7.41 4.41 14.43
CA ASN A 194 -8.87 4.44 14.32
C ASN A 194 -9.42 5.74 13.72
N SER A 195 -8.65 6.83 13.76
CA SER A 195 -8.96 8.10 13.09
C SER A 195 -8.84 8.04 11.57
N MET A 196 -8.19 7.01 11.01
CA MET A 196 -8.08 6.82 9.57
C MET A 196 -9.29 6.07 9.03
N TYR A 197 -9.67 6.38 7.79
CA TYR A 197 -10.70 5.66 7.06
C TYR A 197 -12.03 5.53 7.83
N ASN A 198 -12.67 6.67 8.11
CA ASN A 198 -13.91 6.70 8.92
C ASN A 198 -15.08 5.91 8.33
N ALA A 199 -15.05 5.65 7.02
CA ALA A 199 -16.02 4.79 6.36
C ALA A 199 -15.89 3.29 6.70
N THR A 200 -14.84 2.87 7.40
CA THR A 200 -14.68 1.49 7.86
C THR A 200 -15.27 1.31 9.26
N ASN A 201 -16.17 0.34 9.41
CA ASN A 201 -16.83 -0.01 10.67
C ASN A 201 -17.15 -1.53 10.69
N GLU A 202 -18.02 -1.99 11.59
CA GLU A 202 -18.38 -3.42 11.71
C GLU A 202 -19.19 -3.94 10.51
N ASP A 203 -19.99 -3.09 9.87
CA ASP A 203 -20.82 -3.45 8.72
C ASP A 203 -20.10 -3.20 7.39
N GLN A 204 -19.06 -2.37 7.36
CA GLN A 204 -18.47 -1.87 6.13
C GLN A 204 -16.95 -1.97 6.10
N SER A 205 -16.42 -2.63 5.06
CA SER A 205 -14.99 -2.68 4.75
C SER A 205 -14.68 -1.97 3.43
N LEU A 206 -13.44 -1.51 3.27
CA LEU A 206 -12.97 -0.76 2.10
C LEU A 206 -11.99 -1.59 1.27
N LYS A 207 -12.40 -2.00 0.07
CA LYS A 207 -11.55 -2.70 -0.89
C LYS A 207 -10.76 -1.69 -1.73
N LEU A 208 -9.44 -1.83 -1.76
CA LEU A 208 -8.59 -0.93 -2.52
C LEU A 208 -8.81 -1.09 -4.03
N ILE A 209 -9.10 0.01 -4.71
CA ILE A 209 -9.13 0.10 -6.18
C ILE A 209 -7.82 0.68 -6.70
N GLY A 210 -7.32 1.72 -6.04
CA GLY A 210 -6.03 2.32 -6.37
C GLY A 210 -5.56 3.28 -5.29
N ARG A 211 -4.24 3.35 -5.10
CA ARG A 211 -3.56 4.30 -4.20
C ARG A 211 -2.39 4.88 -4.96
N PHE A 212 -2.46 6.17 -5.27
CA PHE A 212 -1.62 6.81 -6.27
C PHE A 212 -0.86 8.01 -5.70
N ASP A 213 0.46 7.95 -5.80
CA ASP A 213 1.36 9.11 -5.80
C ASP A 213 1.30 9.68 -7.22
N VAL A 214 0.50 10.73 -7.39
CA VAL A 214 0.19 11.27 -8.72
C VAL A 214 1.32 12.14 -9.27
N GLY A 215 2.14 12.72 -8.40
CA GLY A 215 3.25 13.60 -8.77
C GLY A 215 4.54 12.87 -9.16
N SER A 216 4.62 11.55 -8.95
CA SER A 216 5.82 10.75 -9.21
C SER A 216 6.34 10.85 -10.65
N ALA A 217 7.66 10.97 -10.80
CA ALA A 217 8.35 11.05 -12.11
C ALA A 217 8.57 9.69 -12.78
N THR A 218 8.50 8.57 -12.05
CA THR A 218 8.78 7.25 -12.60
C THR A 218 7.56 6.64 -13.28
N SER A 219 7.59 6.54 -14.60
CA SER A 219 6.57 5.86 -15.40
C SER A 219 6.86 4.36 -15.53
N VAL A 220 6.69 3.58 -14.46
CA VAL A 220 6.66 2.11 -14.66
C VAL A 220 5.29 1.74 -15.28
N SER A 221 5.18 0.92 -16.31
CA SER A 221 3.85 0.65 -16.90
C SER A 221 3.05 -0.34 -16.03
N ILE A 222 2.22 0.12 -15.09
CA ILE A 222 1.16 -0.76 -14.56
C ILE A 222 0.20 -0.96 -15.72
N ARG A 223 0.11 -2.19 -16.24
CA ARG A 223 -0.96 -2.58 -17.17
C ARG A 223 -2.24 -2.71 -16.34
N ASN A 224 -2.75 -1.56 -15.96
CA ASN A 224 -4.04 -1.37 -15.37
C ASN A 224 -5.08 -1.69 -16.44
N ARG A 225 -5.49 -2.96 -16.52
CA ARG A 225 -6.93 -3.19 -16.69
C ARG A 225 -7.49 -2.96 -15.30
N ILE A 226 -7.91 -1.73 -14.99
CA ILE A 226 -8.55 -1.25 -13.72
C ILE A 226 -9.88 -1.99 -13.44
N HIS A 227 -10.02 -3.22 -13.94
CA HIS A 227 -11.28 -3.92 -14.06
C HIS A 227 -11.28 -5.25 -13.28
N LYS A 228 -10.18 -5.65 -12.62
CA LYS A 228 -10.21 -6.88 -11.80
C LYS A 228 -9.15 -7.06 -10.70
N THR A 229 -7.91 -6.61 -10.89
CA THR A 229 -6.84 -6.84 -9.90
C THR A 229 -5.66 -5.89 -10.13
N LEU A 230 -5.02 -5.41 -9.06
CA LEU A 230 -3.74 -4.68 -9.16
C LEU A 230 -2.66 -5.64 -9.66
N THR A 231 -2.31 -5.50 -10.94
CA THR A 231 -1.31 -6.35 -11.62
C THR A 231 0.01 -5.60 -11.73
N VAL A 232 1.01 -6.00 -10.94
CA VAL A 232 2.29 -5.29 -10.86
C VAL A 232 3.31 -5.93 -11.83
N THR A 233 3.75 -5.16 -12.83
CA THR A 233 4.64 -5.60 -13.92
C THR A 233 6.12 -5.30 -13.66
N SER A 234 6.45 -4.41 -12.72
CA SER A 234 7.81 -4.15 -12.23
C SER A 234 7.74 -3.44 -10.88
N THR A 235 8.52 -3.89 -9.90
CA THR A 235 8.46 -3.42 -8.49
C THR A 235 9.56 -2.42 -8.13
N THR A 236 10.43 -2.04 -9.07
CA THR A 236 11.69 -1.36 -8.73
C THR A 236 11.48 -0.04 -7.98
N TYR A 237 10.39 0.70 -8.23
CA TYR A 237 10.11 1.97 -7.53
C TYR A 237 9.10 1.86 -6.37
N GLY A 238 8.05 1.04 -6.49
CA GLY A 238 7.08 0.82 -5.40
C GLY A 238 7.72 0.30 -4.10
N LYS A 239 8.92 -0.31 -4.21
CA LYS A 239 9.78 -0.67 -3.08
C LYS A 239 10.12 0.53 -2.19
N ASN A 240 10.54 1.67 -2.74
CA ASN A 240 11.04 2.80 -1.94
C ASN A 240 9.94 3.54 -1.16
N LEU A 241 8.74 3.68 -1.74
CA LEU A 241 7.60 4.34 -1.09
C LEU A 241 6.95 3.46 0.00
N MET A 242 6.90 2.14 -0.21
CA MET A 242 6.37 1.20 0.77
C MET A 242 7.18 1.23 2.07
N TYR A 243 8.51 1.29 1.98
CA TYR A 243 9.40 1.28 3.15
C TYR A 243 9.43 2.59 3.95
N ALA A 244 8.87 3.68 3.42
CA ALA A 244 8.76 4.96 4.12
C ALA A 244 7.39 5.16 4.80
N ASN A 245 6.42 4.28 4.54
CA ASN A 245 5.08 4.37 5.11
C ASN A 245 4.99 3.55 6.42
N PRO A 246 4.63 4.15 7.57
CA PRO A 246 4.57 3.42 8.84
C PRO A 246 3.47 2.35 8.88
N TYR A 247 2.52 2.38 7.94
CA TYR A 247 1.47 1.38 7.77
C TYR A 247 1.75 0.40 6.62
N ASP A 248 2.96 0.42 6.03
CA ASP A 248 3.36 -0.46 4.92
C ASP A 248 2.39 -0.42 3.72
N ARG A 249 1.75 0.75 3.51
CA ARG A 249 0.88 1.00 2.35
C ARG A 249 1.71 1.07 1.08
N VAL A 250 1.26 0.37 0.05
CA VAL A 250 1.88 0.42 -1.28
C VAL A 250 1.22 1.55 -2.08
N TRP A 251 2.06 2.44 -2.59
CA TRP A 251 1.69 3.54 -3.46
C TRP A 251 2.14 3.24 -4.89
N PHE A 252 1.25 3.47 -5.82
CA PHE A 252 1.46 3.34 -7.25
C PHE A 252 1.53 4.73 -7.88
N TYR A 253 1.87 4.84 -9.15
CA TYR A 253 1.72 6.09 -9.90
C TYR A 253 0.72 5.83 -11.04
N PRO A 254 -0.12 6.81 -11.39
CA PRO A 254 -1.08 6.67 -12.46
C PRO A 254 -0.37 6.72 -13.83
N LYS A 255 -1.08 6.36 -14.90
CA LYS A 255 -0.65 6.75 -16.24
C LYS A 255 -0.70 8.28 -16.29
N MET A 256 0.41 8.93 -16.65
CA MET A 256 0.45 10.38 -16.80
C MET A 256 -0.52 10.82 -17.90
N ASP A 257 -1.39 11.77 -17.57
CA ASP A 257 -2.26 12.43 -18.54
C ASP A 257 -1.50 13.59 -19.22
N TRP A 258 -1.77 13.85 -20.50
CA TRP A 258 -1.17 14.97 -21.23
C TRP A 258 -1.66 16.33 -20.71
N GLY A 259 -2.82 16.36 -20.06
CA GLY A 259 -3.37 17.52 -19.36
C GLY A 259 -2.74 17.81 -18.01
N TRP A 260 -1.73 17.06 -17.56
CA TRP A 260 -1.06 17.28 -16.28
C TRP A 260 0.39 17.74 -16.45
N SER A 261 0.82 18.66 -15.58
CA SER A 261 2.22 19.02 -15.38
C SER A 261 2.62 18.72 -13.93
N ARG A 262 3.92 18.51 -13.69
CA ARG A 262 4.43 18.09 -12.38
C ARG A 262 5.04 19.25 -11.61
N LEU A 263 4.71 19.31 -10.32
CA LEU A 263 5.39 20.13 -9.33
C LEU A 263 6.15 19.25 -8.35
N GLN A 264 7.28 19.74 -7.86
CA GLN A 264 8.09 19.05 -6.86
C GLN A 264 8.77 20.05 -5.93
N THR A 265 9.03 19.62 -4.70
CA THR A 265 9.84 20.35 -3.74
C THR A 265 10.90 19.44 -3.14
N LYS A 266 11.98 20.04 -2.64
CA LYS A 266 12.99 19.34 -1.82
C LYS A 266 12.72 19.51 -0.32
N LEU A 267 11.78 20.37 0.04
CA LEU A 267 11.43 20.67 1.43
C LEU A 267 10.46 19.62 1.97
N LYS A 268 10.59 19.31 3.27
CA LYS A 268 9.72 18.35 3.94
C LYS A 268 8.31 18.92 4.07
N VAL A 269 7.32 18.09 3.76
CA VAL A 269 5.90 18.39 4.01
C VAL A 269 5.50 17.84 5.37
N SER A 270 4.81 18.66 6.17
CA SER A 270 4.26 18.25 7.46
C SER A 270 3.15 17.23 7.29
N ASP A 271 3.07 16.26 8.21
CA ASP A 271 2.07 15.20 8.23
C ASP A 271 0.74 15.68 8.86
N ASP A 272 -0.37 15.12 8.39
CA ASP A 272 -1.74 15.41 8.84
C ASP A 272 -2.31 14.35 9.78
N GLY A 273 -1.47 13.42 10.26
CA GLY A 273 -1.89 12.25 11.02
C GLY A 273 -2.32 11.07 10.14
N PHE A 274 -2.54 11.26 8.84
CA PHE A 274 -2.83 10.18 7.90
C PHE A 274 -1.56 9.41 7.50
N LYS A 275 -0.37 9.84 7.94
CA LYS A 275 0.93 9.16 7.80
C LYS A 275 1.30 8.82 6.36
N LEU A 276 1.06 9.75 5.46
CA LEU A 276 1.38 9.61 4.04
C LEU A 276 2.90 9.54 3.84
N PRO A 277 3.41 8.81 2.82
CA PRO A 277 4.83 8.83 2.53
C PRO A 277 5.28 10.25 2.20
N SER A 278 6.34 10.73 2.85
CA SER A 278 6.85 12.09 2.62
C SER A 278 7.14 12.36 1.14
N MET A 279 7.68 11.37 0.42
CA MET A 279 7.99 11.51 -1.01
C MET A 279 6.75 11.77 -1.87
N ALA A 280 5.62 11.12 -1.56
CA ALA A 280 4.37 11.32 -2.31
C ALA A 280 3.82 12.74 -2.08
N MET A 281 3.99 13.28 -0.87
CA MET A 281 3.55 14.64 -0.56
C MET A 281 4.48 15.72 -1.09
N MET A 282 5.75 15.40 -1.37
CA MET A 282 6.73 16.34 -1.94
C MET A 282 6.60 16.53 -3.46
N THR A 283 5.69 15.80 -4.10
CA THR A 283 5.38 15.93 -5.52
C THR A 283 3.88 16.13 -5.71
N ALA A 284 3.50 16.76 -6.81
CA ALA A 284 2.11 16.97 -7.15
C ALA A 284 1.89 17.08 -8.66
N ILE A 285 0.64 16.93 -9.07
CA ILE A 285 0.16 17.32 -10.40
C ILE A 285 -0.62 18.64 -10.31
N VAL A 286 -0.53 19.42 -11.39
CA VAL A 286 -1.35 20.59 -11.69
C VAL A 286 -1.77 20.52 -13.17
N PRO A 287 -2.82 21.24 -13.62
CA PRO A 287 -3.16 21.26 -15.04
C PRO A 287 -2.00 21.78 -15.90
N ASN A 288 -1.83 21.17 -17.08
CA ASN A 288 -0.91 21.60 -18.12
C ASN A 288 -1.57 22.70 -18.98
N GLY A 289 -1.80 23.85 -18.36
CA GLY A 289 -2.60 24.94 -18.92
C GLY A 289 -4.07 24.87 -18.52
N GLY A 290 -4.68 26.04 -18.31
CA GLY A 290 -6.06 26.18 -17.87
C GLY A 290 -6.24 26.06 -16.34
N ASP A 291 -7.51 26.14 -15.94
CA ASP A 291 -7.93 26.32 -14.55
C ASP A 291 -8.59 25.07 -13.93
N ILE A 292 -8.67 23.98 -14.68
CA ILE A 292 -9.33 22.73 -14.27
C ILE A 292 -8.48 21.51 -14.63
N MET A 293 -8.48 20.50 -13.75
CA MET A 293 -7.91 19.18 -14.04
C MET A 293 -8.88 18.08 -13.61
N TYR A 294 -8.73 16.90 -14.23
CA TYR A 294 -9.56 15.73 -13.97
C TYR A 294 -8.71 14.55 -13.55
N PHE A 295 -9.25 13.71 -12.66
CA PHE A 295 -8.73 12.39 -12.35
C PHE A 295 -9.85 11.37 -12.54
N SER A 296 -9.67 10.42 -13.46
CA SER A 296 -10.70 9.45 -13.82
C SER A 296 -10.25 8.00 -13.65
N TRP A 297 -11.21 7.14 -13.38
CA TRP A 297 -11.03 5.69 -13.31
C TRP A 297 -12.28 4.97 -13.79
N THR A 298 -12.14 3.67 -13.99
CA THR A 298 -13.23 2.81 -14.45
C THR A 298 -13.54 1.72 -13.43
N SER A 299 -14.78 1.24 -13.47
CA SER A 299 -15.26 0.08 -12.72
C SER A 299 -15.77 -0.99 -13.67
N SER A 300 -15.57 -2.27 -13.31
CA SER A 300 -16.19 -3.40 -14.01
C SER A 300 -17.59 -3.73 -13.50
N GLN A 301 -17.92 -3.26 -12.30
CA GLN A 301 -19.23 -3.43 -11.67
C GLN A 301 -20.02 -2.14 -11.81
N ASP A 302 -21.31 -2.27 -12.07
CA ASP A 302 -22.23 -1.15 -12.14
C ASP A 302 -22.61 -0.68 -10.73
N ASN A 303 -23.01 0.59 -10.61
CA ASN A 303 -23.60 1.16 -9.40
C ASN A 303 -22.75 1.02 -8.12
N GLN A 304 -21.43 1.19 -8.22
CA GLN A 304 -20.57 1.13 -7.05
C GLN A 304 -20.59 2.43 -6.24
N LEU A 305 -20.47 2.28 -4.92
CA LEU A 305 -20.12 3.34 -4.00
C LEU A 305 -18.60 3.35 -3.82
N PHE A 306 -17.99 4.51 -4.04
CA PHE A 306 -16.57 4.75 -3.80
C PHE A 306 -16.35 5.68 -2.62
N HIS A 307 -15.29 5.41 -1.87
CA HIS A 307 -14.69 6.35 -0.93
C HIS A 307 -13.36 6.81 -1.51
N VAL A 308 -13.26 8.12 -1.75
CA VAL A 308 -12.10 8.76 -2.37
C VAL A 308 -11.42 9.64 -1.34
N TYR A 309 -10.13 9.41 -1.09
CA TYR A 309 -9.29 10.21 -0.20
C TYR A 309 -8.30 10.99 -1.08
N LYS A 310 -8.44 12.30 -1.13
CA LYS A 310 -7.54 13.19 -1.88
C LYS A 310 -6.58 13.86 -0.91
N HIS A 311 -5.31 13.84 -1.24
CA HIS A 311 -4.24 14.33 -0.38
C HIS A 311 -3.54 15.51 -1.05
N TYR A 312 -3.38 16.58 -0.27
CA TYR A 312 -2.94 17.87 -0.77
C TYR A 312 -1.87 18.45 0.14
N ALA A 313 -0.95 19.20 -0.45
CA ALA A 313 -0.06 20.16 0.21
C ALA A 313 0.40 21.14 -0.86
N ASP A 314 0.35 22.46 -0.60
CA ASP A 314 0.92 23.39 -1.58
C ASP A 314 2.45 23.30 -1.54
N LEU A 315 3.05 23.33 -2.72
CA LEU A 315 4.49 23.22 -2.92
C LEU A 315 5.09 24.55 -3.38
N VAL A 316 4.27 25.57 -3.61
CA VAL A 316 4.68 26.91 -4.09
C VAL A 316 4.52 27.94 -2.96
N PRO A 317 5.60 28.60 -2.52
CA PRO A 317 5.51 29.65 -1.51
C PRO A 317 5.00 30.97 -2.10
N ASN A 318 4.53 31.87 -1.23
CA ASN A 318 4.22 33.28 -1.55
C ASN A 318 3.20 33.50 -2.68
N SER A 319 2.29 32.56 -2.89
CA SER A 319 1.20 32.67 -3.85
C SER A 319 -0.02 31.93 -3.31
N VAL A 320 -1.21 32.47 -3.56
CA VAL A 320 -2.46 31.86 -3.09
C VAL A 320 -2.93 30.84 -4.12
N ARG A 321 -3.20 29.62 -3.65
CA ARG A 321 -3.92 28.59 -4.39
C ARG A 321 -5.25 28.32 -3.72
N GLU A 322 -6.32 28.90 -4.24
CA GLU A 322 -7.67 28.59 -3.79
C GLU A 322 -8.36 27.71 -4.85
N MET A 323 -8.95 26.61 -4.40
CA MET A 323 -9.55 25.64 -5.31
C MET A 323 -10.77 24.96 -4.69
N THR A 324 -11.59 24.38 -5.58
CA THR A 324 -12.69 23.49 -5.26
C THR A 324 -12.42 22.15 -5.93
N ASP A 325 -12.78 21.06 -5.25
CA ASP A 325 -12.76 19.74 -5.84
C ASP A 325 -14.14 19.10 -5.76
N CYS A 326 -14.50 18.28 -6.74
CA CYS A 326 -15.73 17.50 -6.70
C CYS A 326 -15.50 16.11 -7.28
N CYS A 327 -16.10 15.11 -6.66
CA CYS A 327 -16.22 13.76 -7.20
C CYS A 327 -17.71 13.47 -7.38
N GLY A 328 -18.16 13.34 -8.63
CA GLY A 328 -19.60 13.31 -8.94
C GLY A 328 -20.31 14.58 -8.45
N SER A 329 -21.37 14.43 -7.66
CA SER A 329 -22.11 15.54 -7.06
C SER A 329 -21.56 16.02 -5.71
N SER A 330 -20.58 15.33 -5.14
CA SER A 330 -20.00 15.70 -3.84
C SER A 330 -18.80 16.60 -4.02
N CYS A 331 -18.93 17.85 -3.56
CA CYS A 331 -17.94 18.90 -3.68
C CYS A 331 -17.35 19.28 -2.32
N HIS A 332 -16.06 19.63 -2.32
CA HIS A 332 -15.36 20.21 -1.19
C HIS A 332 -14.68 21.50 -1.63
N GLY A 333 -14.90 22.57 -0.87
CA GLY A 333 -14.31 23.88 -1.10
C GLY A 333 -15.33 25.01 -1.24
N PRO A 334 -14.85 26.23 -1.54
CA PRO A 334 -13.44 26.55 -1.82
C PRO A 334 -12.53 26.36 -0.58
N PHE A 335 -11.27 26.01 -0.81
CA PHE A 335 -10.24 25.90 0.24
C PHE A 335 -8.86 26.30 -0.29
N VAL A 336 -7.96 26.64 0.63
CA VAL A 336 -6.57 27.00 0.34
C VAL A 336 -5.64 25.95 0.97
N PRO A 337 -5.00 25.06 0.16
CA PRO A 337 -3.92 24.21 0.63
C PRO A 337 -2.81 25.02 1.31
N GLN A 338 -2.43 24.63 2.51
CA GLN A 338 -1.33 25.28 3.21
C GLN A 338 0.02 24.87 2.60
N TYR A 339 0.95 25.82 2.55
CA TYR A 339 2.30 25.58 2.06
C TYR A 339 3.03 24.56 2.95
N LEU A 340 3.47 23.45 2.34
CA LEU A 340 4.16 22.33 2.99
C LEU A 340 3.43 21.71 4.18
N VAL A 341 2.10 21.77 4.22
CA VAL A 341 1.28 21.10 5.23
C VAL A 341 0.30 20.17 4.52
N ALA A 342 0.40 18.88 4.82
CA ALA A 342 -0.54 17.90 4.28
C ALA A 342 -1.93 18.13 4.85
N PHE A 343 -2.95 17.86 4.03
CA PHE A 343 -4.30 17.61 4.50
C PHE A 343 -5.01 16.62 3.58
N THR A 344 -5.97 15.90 4.15
CA THR A 344 -6.72 14.85 3.47
C THR A 344 -8.20 15.20 3.42
N VAL A 345 -8.79 15.12 2.23
CA VAL A 345 -10.23 15.28 2.00
C VAL A 345 -10.82 13.93 1.64
N HIS A 346 -11.81 13.50 2.42
CA HIS A 346 -12.61 12.31 2.13
C HIS A 346 -13.89 12.69 1.40
N THR A 347 -14.26 11.91 0.38
CA THR A 347 -15.49 12.11 -0.38
C THR A 347 -16.13 10.78 -0.73
N ASN A 348 -17.47 10.74 -0.60
CA ASN A 348 -18.28 9.63 -1.04
C ASN A 348 -18.74 9.89 -2.48
N LEU A 349 -18.50 8.93 -3.36
CA LEU A 349 -18.96 8.99 -4.74
C LEU A 349 -19.89 7.82 -5.02
N SER A 350 -21.18 8.13 -5.14
CA SER A 350 -22.20 7.18 -5.57
C SER A 350 -22.41 7.26 -7.09
N SER A 351 -22.85 6.16 -7.69
CA SER A 351 -23.37 6.17 -9.06
C SER A 351 -24.50 7.20 -9.21
N THR A 352 -24.51 7.93 -10.32
CA THR A 352 -25.52 8.96 -10.62
C THR A 352 -26.82 8.38 -11.17
N GLY A 353 -27.09 7.08 -10.95
CA GLY A 353 -28.31 6.40 -11.39
C GLY A 353 -28.35 6.07 -12.89
N GLY A 354 -27.25 6.30 -13.63
CA GLY A 354 -27.15 5.91 -15.03
C GLY A 354 -26.98 4.40 -15.18
N ILE A 355 -27.84 3.76 -15.97
CA ILE A 355 -27.68 2.34 -16.34
C ILE A 355 -26.31 2.20 -17.04
N ASN A 356 -25.48 1.25 -16.60
CA ASN A 356 -24.12 0.99 -17.11
C ASN A 356 -23.05 2.08 -16.81
N GLN A 357 -23.17 2.85 -15.73
CA GLN A 357 -22.09 3.78 -15.34
C GLN A 357 -20.82 3.03 -14.91
N LYS A 358 -19.83 3.00 -15.81
CA LYS A 358 -18.51 2.37 -15.60
C LYS A 358 -17.35 3.36 -15.52
N GLN A 359 -17.62 4.65 -15.70
CA GLN A 359 -16.62 5.71 -15.62
C GLN A 359 -16.94 6.65 -14.45
N TYR A 360 -15.90 6.96 -13.70
CA TYR A 360 -15.95 7.80 -12.51
C TYR A 360 -14.83 8.82 -12.60
N SER A 361 -15.09 10.03 -12.11
CA SER A 361 -14.10 11.09 -12.13
C SER A 361 -14.27 12.04 -10.95
N CYS A 362 -13.15 12.64 -10.59
CA CYS A 362 -13.11 13.86 -9.82
C CYS A 362 -12.56 14.98 -10.69
N TRP A 363 -13.04 16.19 -10.49
CA TRP A 363 -12.48 17.39 -11.07
C TRP A 363 -12.01 18.34 -9.97
N PHE A 364 -11.02 19.14 -10.30
CA PHE A 364 -10.36 20.08 -9.41
C PHE A 364 -10.24 21.39 -10.15
N GLN A 365 -10.74 22.48 -9.59
CA GLN A 365 -10.90 23.75 -10.28
C GLN A 365 -10.36 24.90 -9.44
N LYS A 366 -9.63 25.79 -10.10
CA LYS A 366 -9.17 27.08 -9.58
C LYS A 366 -10.36 28.02 -9.34
N THR A 367 -10.33 28.80 -8.25
CA THR A 367 -11.29 29.89 -8.03
C THR A 367 -10.77 31.23 -8.59
N GLU A 368 -11.65 32.23 -8.67
CA GLU A 368 -11.27 33.59 -9.10
C GLU A 368 -10.26 34.27 -8.17
N ASN A 369 -10.25 33.91 -6.87
CA ASN A 369 -9.31 34.46 -5.89
C ASN A 369 -7.91 33.81 -5.94
N SER A 370 -7.74 32.77 -6.76
CA SER A 370 -6.50 32.01 -6.82
C SER A 370 -5.54 32.58 -7.85
N ALA A 371 -4.27 32.70 -7.50
CA ALA A 371 -3.20 33.01 -8.46
C ALA A 371 -2.70 31.75 -9.19
N LEU A 372 -2.81 30.60 -8.54
CA LEU A 372 -2.26 29.33 -9.01
C LEU A 372 -3.37 28.35 -9.45
N PRO A 373 -3.09 27.43 -10.38
CA PRO A 373 -4.03 26.38 -10.77
C PRO A 373 -4.33 25.41 -9.60
N PRO A 374 -5.30 24.48 -9.69
CA PRO A 374 -5.49 23.45 -8.66
C PRO A 374 -4.27 22.52 -8.55
N ILE A 375 -4.13 21.83 -7.41
CA ILE A 375 -3.02 20.90 -7.11
C ILE A 375 -3.55 19.59 -6.52
N LEU A 376 -2.86 18.47 -6.76
CA LEU A 376 -3.12 17.18 -6.13
C LEU A 376 -1.81 16.43 -5.93
N ASN A 377 -1.53 15.98 -4.71
CA ASN A 377 -0.27 15.29 -4.37
C ASN A 377 -0.45 13.77 -4.45
N ALA A 378 -1.55 13.26 -3.89
CA ALA A 378 -1.86 11.84 -3.88
C ALA A 378 -3.37 11.57 -3.81
N ILE A 379 -3.81 10.37 -4.22
CA ILE A 379 -5.22 9.96 -4.17
C ILE A 379 -5.38 8.48 -3.86
N GLU A 380 -6.31 8.13 -2.97
CA GLU A 380 -6.72 6.76 -2.66
C GLU A 380 -8.19 6.55 -3.03
N ILE A 381 -8.49 5.43 -3.68
CA ILE A 381 -9.82 5.08 -4.17
C ILE A 381 -10.16 3.70 -3.64
N TYR A 382 -11.28 3.62 -2.93
CA TYR A 382 -11.81 2.38 -2.38
C TYR A 382 -13.23 2.15 -2.86
N THR A 383 -13.59 0.88 -3.05
CA THR A 383 -14.99 0.46 -3.15
C THR A 383 -15.41 -0.26 -1.88
N VAL A 384 -16.71 -0.41 -1.68
CA VAL A 384 -17.27 -0.97 -0.45
C VAL A 384 -17.42 -2.50 -0.55
N LEU A 385 -17.10 -3.18 0.55
CA LEU A 385 -17.61 -4.51 0.88
C LEU A 385 -18.56 -4.35 2.06
N GLN A 386 -19.82 -4.72 1.85
CA GLN A 386 -20.81 -4.85 2.92
C GLN A 386 -20.59 -6.18 3.63
N ARG A 387 -20.49 -6.14 4.95
CA ARG A 387 -20.25 -7.33 5.79
C ARG A 387 -21.56 -7.98 6.19
N SER A 388 -21.56 -9.31 6.19
CA SER A 388 -22.69 -10.11 6.61
C SER A 388 -22.83 -10.07 8.13
N LYS A 389 -24.05 -9.89 8.64
CA LYS A 389 -24.35 -9.86 10.08
C LYS A 389 -24.30 -11.24 10.74
N THR A 390 -24.21 -12.32 9.96
CA THR A 390 -24.08 -13.69 10.47
C THR A 390 -22.67 -13.92 10.97
N THR A 391 -22.48 -13.83 12.28
CA THR A 391 -21.24 -14.20 12.97
C THR A 391 -21.07 -15.72 12.91
N THR A 392 -19.91 -16.21 12.43
CA THR A 392 -19.41 -17.53 12.84
C THR A 392 -19.20 -17.50 14.35
N ASN A 393 -19.70 -18.51 15.06
CA ASN A 393 -19.69 -18.54 16.50
C ASN A 393 -18.23 -18.62 17.00
N GLN A 394 -17.90 -17.98 18.12
CA GLN A 394 -16.52 -18.00 18.67
C GLN A 394 -16.03 -19.43 18.96
N GLU A 395 -16.95 -20.37 19.16
CA GLU A 395 -16.68 -21.78 19.41
C GLU A 395 -16.21 -22.56 18.17
N ASP A 396 -16.51 -22.09 16.94
CA ASP A 396 -16.10 -22.76 15.71
C ASP A 396 -14.58 -22.67 15.46
N GLY A 397 -13.89 -21.74 16.13
CA GLY A 397 -12.44 -21.59 16.10
C GLY A 397 -11.68 -22.46 17.11
N MET A 398 -12.39 -23.25 17.93
CA MET A 398 -11.81 -24.22 18.86
C MET A 398 -12.07 -25.64 18.37
N LEU A 399 -11.38 -26.07 17.31
CA LEU A 399 -11.14 -27.51 17.15
C LEU A 399 -10.18 -27.95 18.26
N SER A 400 -10.78 -28.48 19.32
CA SER A 400 -10.10 -29.16 20.42
C SER A 400 -9.13 -30.24 19.90
N PRO A 401 -7.90 -30.37 20.44
CA PRO A 401 -6.95 -31.40 20.03
C PRO A 401 -7.38 -32.85 20.34
N PHE A 402 -8.57 -33.06 20.93
CA PHE A 402 -8.93 -34.35 21.54
C PHE A 402 -9.61 -35.39 20.63
N PHE A 403 -9.88 -35.10 19.35
CA PHE A 403 -10.58 -36.07 18.48
C PHE A 403 -9.74 -36.77 17.41
N TYR A 404 -8.42 -36.54 17.32
CA TYR A 404 -7.56 -37.27 16.37
C TYR A 404 -7.07 -38.66 16.88
N GLY A 405 -7.56 -39.13 18.03
CA GLY A 405 -7.07 -40.35 18.69
C GLY A 405 -7.87 -41.63 18.49
N VAL A 406 -9.05 -41.61 17.86
CA VAL A 406 -9.91 -42.81 17.78
C VAL A 406 -10.52 -42.94 16.39
N LEU A 407 -9.72 -43.37 15.40
CA LEU A 407 -10.16 -44.06 14.17
C LEU A 407 -8.96 -44.60 13.37
N ARG A 408 -7.97 -45.18 14.06
CA ARG A 408 -6.94 -46.03 13.45
C ARG A 408 -6.80 -47.32 14.26
N HIS A 409 -7.79 -48.19 14.17
CA HIS A 409 -7.60 -49.64 14.27
C HIS A 409 -8.89 -50.36 13.85
N ILE A 410 -9.07 -50.51 12.54
CA ILE A 410 -9.71 -51.70 11.98
C ILE A 410 -8.83 -52.13 10.80
N SER A 411 -8.01 -53.14 11.04
CA SER A 411 -7.33 -53.92 10.00
C SER A 411 -8.20 -55.14 9.65
N PRO A 412 -8.06 -55.70 8.44
CA PRO A 412 -9.00 -56.67 7.88
C PRO A 412 -8.66 -58.10 8.30
N VAL A 413 -9.72 -58.91 8.48
CA VAL A 413 -9.73 -60.36 8.22
C VAL A 413 -11.06 -60.67 7.53
#